data_AF-A0A9P8FLD6-F1
#
_entry.id   AF-A0A9P8FLD6-F1
#
_cell.length_a   1.000
_cell.length_b   1.000
_cell.length_c   1.000
_cell.angle_alpha   90.00
_cell.angle_beta   90.00
_cell.angle_gamma   90.00
#
_symmetry.space_group_name_H-M   'P 1'
#
loop_
_entity.id
_entity.type
_entity.pdbx_description
1 polymer ?
#
loop_
_entity_poly.entity_id
_entity_poly.type
_entity_poly.pdbx_seq_one_letter_code
_entity_poly.pdbx_strand_id
1 'polypeptide(L)'
;MDSIKADHGFNLDSASVKNLLQTMSEFTVPERRDFLQFVTGSPKLPIGGFKSLTPMFTVVCKPNEPPLMPDDYLPSVMTCVNYLKMPNYSSQEVLRAKLSVAIKEGQGAFHLS
;
A
#
# COMPACT_ATOMS: atom_id res chain seq x y z
N MET A 1 12.33 -15.08 6.39
CA MET A 1 10.97 -15.50 5.98
C MET A 1 10.13 -14.26 5.85
N ASP A 2 10.05 -13.75 4.63
CA ASP A 2 9.56 -12.42 4.32
C ASP A 2 8.03 -12.39 4.36
N SER A 3 7.46 -11.43 5.08
CA SER A 3 6.00 -11.26 5.22
C SER A 3 5.39 -10.47 4.06
N ILE A 4 6.23 -9.91 3.18
CA ILE A 4 5.87 -9.04 2.07
C ILE A 4 6.76 -9.41 0.88
N LYS A 5 6.18 -9.44 -0.32
CA LYS A 5 6.92 -9.54 -1.57
C LYS A 5 7.05 -8.16 -2.21
N ALA A 6 8.22 -7.83 -2.74
CA ALA A 6 8.41 -6.68 -3.62
C ALA A 6 8.69 -7.17 -5.05
N ASP A 7 8.07 -6.55 -6.06
CA ASP A 7 8.19 -6.98 -7.46
C ASP A 7 8.06 -5.81 -8.46
N HIS A 8 8.24 -6.08 -9.75
CA HIS A 8 8.09 -5.17 -10.88
C HIS A 8 8.74 -3.80 -10.66
N GLY A 9 10.06 -3.78 -10.52
CA GLY A 9 10.85 -2.55 -10.33
C GLY A 9 11.09 -2.16 -8.87
N PHE A 10 10.51 -2.90 -7.92
CA PHE A 10 10.90 -2.85 -6.51
C PHE A 10 11.53 -4.16 -6.04
N ASN A 11 12.35 -4.03 -5.01
CA ASN A 11 12.84 -5.09 -4.16
C ASN A 11 12.75 -4.64 -2.68
N LEU A 12 13.03 -5.52 -1.73
CA LEU A 12 12.95 -5.19 -0.30
C LEU A 12 13.95 -4.10 0.14
N ASP A 13 14.98 -3.83 -0.67
CA ASP A 13 15.97 -2.78 -0.43
C ASP A 13 15.60 -1.41 -0.98
N SER A 14 14.56 -1.34 -1.81
CA SER A 14 14.11 -0.11 -2.45
C SER A 14 13.65 0.91 -1.42
N ALA A 15 14.05 2.17 -1.60
CA ALA A 15 13.70 3.25 -0.69
C ALA A 15 12.18 3.35 -0.49
N SER A 16 11.37 3.19 -1.54
CA SER A 16 9.91 3.24 -1.46
C SER A 16 9.33 2.13 -0.58
N VAL A 17 9.89 0.92 -0.64
CA VAL A 17 9.46 -0.22 0.18
C VAL A 17 9.86 -0.02 1.64
N LYS A 18 11.08 0.47 1.88
CA LYS A 18 11.55 0.85 3.23
C LYS A 18 10.69 1.96 3.83
N ASN A 19 10.38 3.00 3.05
CA ASN A 19 9.50 4.10 3.46
C ASN A 19 8.08 3.59 3.79
N LEU A 20 7.52 2.68 2.97
CA LEU A 20 6.22 2.06 3.25
C LEU A 20 6.23 1.32 4.60
N LEU A 21 7.23 0.47 4.82
CA LEU A 21 7.38 -0.28 6.07
C LEU A 21 7.53 0.64 7.28
N GLN A 22 8.31 1.70 7.14
CA GLN A 22 8.48 2.70 8.18
C GLN A 22 7.17 3.43 8.48
N THR A 23 6.47 3.94 7.45
CA THR A 23 5.15 4.56 7.60
C THR A 23 4.14 3.62 8.27
N MET A 24 4.11 2.33 7.90
CA MET A 24 3.25 1.32 8.53
C MET A 24 3.58 1.11 10.01
N SER A 25 4.86 1.16 10.39
CA SER A 25 5.31 1.01 11.78
C SER A 25 4.83 2.17 12.66
N GLU A 26 4.76 3.37 12.09
CA GLU A 26 4.33 4.62 12.72
C GLU A 26 2.81 4.80 12.76
N PHE A 27 2.03 3.92 12.11
CA PHE A 27 0.58 4.02 12.15
C PHE A 27 0.02 3.78 13.55
N THR A 28 -0.92 4.64 13.93
CA THR A 28 -1.83 4.45 15.06
C THR A 28 -2.74 3.24 14.82
N VAL A 29 -3.41 2.76 15.88
CA VAL A 29 -4.33 1.61 15.76
C VAL A 29 -5.45 1.85 14.73
N PRO A 30 -6.11 3.03 14.68
CA PRO A 30 -7.09 3.32 13.63
C PRO A 30 -6.47 3.30 12.23
N GLU A 31 -5.34 3.99 12.02
CA GLU A 31 -4.66 4.02 10.71
C GLU A 31 -4.25 2.62 10.23
N ARG A 32 -3.82 1.73 11.14
CA ARG A 32 -3.52 0.33 10.80
C ARG A 32 -4.76 -0.39 10.30
N ARG A 33 -5.91 -0.23 10.96
CA ARG A 33 -7.17 -0.85 10.54
C ARG A 33 -7.61 -0.32 9.19
N ASP A 34 -7.46 0.98 8.97
CA ASP A 34 -7.84 1.64 7.73
C ASP A 34 -6.97 1.20 6.56
N PHE A 35 -5.65 1.11 6.79
CA PHE A 35 -4.71 0.55 5.82
C PHE A 35 -5.03 -0.91 5.50
N LEU A 36 -5.30 -1.75 6.51
CA LEU A 36 -5.66 -3.14 6.29
C LEU A 36 -6.94 -3.28 5.46
N GLN A 37 -7.97 -2.48 5.78
CA GLN A 37 -9.21 -2.43 5.01
C GLN A 37 -8.93 -2.04 3.55
N PHE A 38 -8.09 -1.04 3.34
CA PHE A 38 -7.70 -0.58 2.02
C PHE A 38 -6.97 -1.67 1.23
N VAL A 39 -5.97 -2.34 1.80
CA VAL A 39 -5.13 -3.28 1.03
C VAL A 39 -5.65 -4.72 0.96
N THR A 40 -6.47 -5.15 1.94
CA THR A 40 -6.98 -6.53 2.03
C THR A 40 -8.49 -6.64 1.92
N GLY A 41 -9.22 -5.52 1.98
CA GLY A 41 -10.68 -5.53 2.11
C GLY A 41 -11.19 -5.93 3.50
N SER A 42 -10.30 -6.18 4.47
CA SER A 42 -10.64 -6.52 5.86
C SER A 42 -9.89 -5.61 6.82
N PRO A 43 -10.53 -5.12 7.92
CA PRO A 43 -9.85 -4.28 8.90
C PRO A 43 -8.96 -5.09 9.85
N LYS A 44 -8.86 -6.41 9.65
CA LYS A 44 -8.10 -7.35 10.48
C LYS A 44 -7.36 -8.36 9.61
N LEU A 45 -6.13 -8.69 10.02
CA LEU A 45 -5.36 -9.78 9.44
C LEU A 45 -5.84 -11.15 9.93
N PRO A 46 -5.59 -12.23 9.17
CA PRO A 46 -5.75 -13.59 9.67
C PRO A 46 -4.83 -13.86 10.87
N ILE A 47 -5.14 -14.94 11.61
CA ILE A 47 -4.25 -15.48 12.64
C ILE A 47 -2.92 -15.82 11.96
N GLY A 48 -1.81 -15.26 12.47
CA GLY A 48 -0.48 -15.35 11.85
C GLY A 48 -0.06 -14.14 11.00
N GLY A 49 -0.91 -13.10 10.91
CA GLY A 49 -0.55 -11.80 10.34
C GLY A 49 -0.34 -11.82 8.82
N PHE A 50 0.49 -10.89 8.30
CA PHE A 50 0.75 -10.75 6.87
C PHE A 50 1.28 -12.03 6.19
N LYS A 51 2.03 -12.85 6.93
CA LYS A 51 2.55 -14.14 6.44
C LYS A 51 1.46 -15.15 6.10
N SER A 52 0.27 -14.98 6.66
CA SER A 52 -0.87 -15.87 6.47
C SER A 52 -1.87 -15.35 5.42
N LEU A 53 -1.55 -14.22 4.76
CA LEU A 53 -2.33 -13.74 3.62
C LEU A 53 -2.12 -14.68 2.43
N THR A 54 -3.23 -15.10 1.82
CA THR A 54 -3.23 -15.93 0.62
C THR A 54 -4.06 -15.21 -0.45
N PRO A 55 -3.43 -14.70 -1.52
CA PRO A 55 -1.99 -14.68 -1.81
C PRO A 55 -1.18 -13.72 -0.90
N MET A 56 0.15 -13.86 -0.90
CA MET A 56 1.06 -13.02 -0.10
C MET A 56 0.92 -11.54 -0.46
N PHE A 57 0.98 -10.66 0.55
CA PHE A 57 0.98 -9.22 0.32
C PHE A 57 2.16 -8.80 -0.56
N THR A 58 1.85 -8.23 -1.73
CA THR A 58 2.84 -7.89 -2.76
C THR A 58 2.81 -6.40 -3.07
N VAL A 59 3.97 -5.75 -3.03
CA VAL A 59 4.17 -4.32 -3.29
C VAL A 59 4.94 -4.16 -4.59
N VAL A 60 4.45 -3.34 -5.51
CA VAL A 60 5.09 -3.16 -6.81
C VAL A 60 5.15 -1.70 -7.24
N CYS A 61 6.11 -1.41 -8.12
CA CYS A 61 6.26 -0.08 -8.68
C CYS A 61 5.17 0.19 -9.71
N LYS A 62 4.50 1.33 -9.54
CA LYS A 62 3.61 1.93 -10.56
C LYS A 62 4.44 2.94 -11.35
N PRO A 63 4.68 2.72 -12.65
CA PRO A 63 5.38 3.69 -13.48
C PRO A 63 4.57 4.98 -13.61
N ASN A 64 5.26 6.11 -13.76
CA ASN A 64 4.66 7.39 -14.12
C ASN A 64 4.84 7.64 -15.63
N GLU A 65 3.96 8.46 -16.20
CA GLU A 65 4.02 8.86 -17.60
C GLU A 65 4.37 10.35 -17.69
N PRO A 66 5.47 10.74 -18.39
CA PRO A 66 5.80 12.13 -18.61
C PRO A 66 4.63 12.89 -19.28
N PRO A 67 4.34 14.14 -18.89
CA PRO A 67 5.13 15.02 -18.02
C PRO A 67 4.87 14.85 -16.51
N LEU A 68 4.00 13.92 -16.10
CA LEU A 68 3.64 13.72 -14.69
C LEU A 68 4.75 12.99 -13.93
N MET A 69 4.95 13.38 -12.68
CA MET A 69 5.95 12.82 -11.77
C MET A 69 5.33 11.73 -10.89
N PRO A 70 6.13 10.82 -10.29
CA PRO A 70 5.61 9.79 -9.38
C PRO A 70 4.72 10.35 -8.27
N ASP A 71 5.09 11.51 -7.72
CA ASP A 71 4.39 12.20 -6.64
C ASP A 71 2.99 12.69 -7.04
N ASP A 72 2.68 12.79 -8.33
CA ASP A 72 1.36 13.20 -8.81
C ASP A 72 0.32 12.07 -8.71
N TYR A 73 0.75 10.82 -8.58
CA TYR A 73 -0.14 9.66 -8.59
C TYR A 73 -0.47 9.17 -7.18
N LEU A 74 -1.71 8.70 -7.01
CA LEU A 74 -2.11 7.92 -5.84
C LEU A 74 -1.71 6.44 -6.00
N PRO A 75 -1.44 5.73 -4.89
CA PRO A 75 -1.30 4.29 -4.92
C PRO A 75 -2.67 3.65 -5.22
N SER A 76 -2.65 2.41 -5.69
CA SER A 76 -3.86 1.63 -5.99
C SER A 76 -3.68 0.20 -5.51
N VAL A 77 -4.79 -0.46 -5.21
CA VAL A 77 -4.81 -1.79 -4.60
C VAL A 77 -5.66 -2.73 -5.44
N MET A 78 -5.27 -4.00 -5.44
CA MET A 78 -6.11 -5.11 -5.88
C MET A 78 -6.32 -6.02 -4.68
N THR A 79 -7.39 -5.75 -3.93
CA THR A 79 -7.67 -6.39 -2.63
C THR A 79 -7.81 -7.91 -2.75
N CYS A 80 -8.46 -8.40 -3.80
CA CYS A 80 -8.64 -9.84 -4.06
C CYS A 80 -7.33 -10.62 -4.14
N VAL A 81 -6.21 -9.95 -4.40
CA VAL A 81 -4.88 -10.56 -4.53
C VAL A 81 -3.83 -9.90 -3.63
N ASN A 82 -4.25 -9.19 -2.57
CA ASN A 82 -3.37 -8.53 -1.60
C ASN A 82 -2.22 -7.74 -2.25
N TYR A 83 -2.53 -6.92 -3.25
CA TYR A 83 -1.52 -6.34 -4.13
C TYR A 83 -1.58 -4.81 -4.11
N LEU A 84 -0.48 -4.17 -3.71
CA LEU A 84 -0.33 -2.71 -3.63
C LEU A 84 0.57 -2.23 -4.77
N LYS A 85 0.04 -1.37 -5.64
CA LYS A 85 0.80 -0.67 -6.68
C LYS A 85 1.03 0.77 -6.20
N MET A 86 2.29 1.17 -6.05
CA MET A 86 2.63 2.53 -5.63
C MET A 86 3.73 3.13 -6.52
N PRO A 87 3.65 4.43 -6.84
CA PRO A 87 4.74 5.16 -7.45
C PRO A 87 6.02 5.13 -6.60
N ASN A 88 7.16 5.36 -7.25
CA ASN A 88 8.42 5.61 -6.56
C ASN A 88 8.46 7.06 -6.03
N TYR A 89 7.75 7.29 -4.92
CA TYR A 89 7.64 8.61 -4.30
C TYR A 89 9.00 9.20 -3.89
N SER A 90 9.12 10.52 -4.00
CA SER A 90 10.35 11.24 -3.68
C SER A 90 10.75 11.19 -2.20
N SER A 91 9.79 11.03 -1.28
CA SER A 91 10.05 10.97 0.16
C SER A 91 9.01 10.14 0.93
N GLN A 92 9.33 9.83 2.20
CA GLN A 92 8.41 9.14 3.12
C GLN A 92 7.17 10.00 3.42
N GLU A 93 7.34 11.31 3.54
CA GLU A 93 6.25 12.27 3.78
C GLU A 93 5.27 12.29 2.62
N VAL A 94 5.76 12.30 1.38
CA VAL A 94 4.91 12.22 0.18
C VAL A 94 4.17 10.89 0.14
N LEU A 95 4.86 9.78 0.40
CA LEU A 95 4.23 8.45 0.49
C LEU A 95 3.09 8.47 1.52
N ARG A 96 3.36 8.95 2.74
CA ARG A 96 2.36 8.99 3.82
C ARG A 96 1.15 9.85 3.43
N ALA A 97 1.38 11.02 2.83
CA ALA A 97 0.32 11.91 2.38
C ALA A 97 -0.56 11.24 1.29
N LYS A 98 0.07 10.69 0.25
CA LYS A 98 -0.64 10.04 -0.88
C LYS A 98 -1.36 8.77 -0.45
N LEU A 99 -0.74 7.97 0.43
CA LEU A 99 -1.36 6.78 1.00
C LEU A 99 -2.56 7.14 1.87
N SER A 100 -2.46 8.18 2.70
CA SER A 100 -3.57 8.65 3.54
C SER A 100 -4.75 9.13 2.70
N VAL A 101 -4.50 9.84 1.60
CA VAL A 101 -5.55 10.23 0.63
C VAL A 101 -6.19 8.97 0.03
N ALA A 102 -5.39 8.05 -0.51
CA ALA A 102 -5.93 6.85 -1.16
C ALA A 102 -6.73 5.94 -0.21
N ILE A 103 -6.32 5.82 1.06
CA ILE A 103 -7.07 5.07 2.08
C ILE A 103 -8.43 5.74 2.32
N LYS A 104 -8.46 7.05 2.54
CA LYS A 104 -9.71 7.79 2.84
C LYS A 104 -10.69 7.74 1.67
N GLU A 105 -10.20 7.99 0.46
CA GLU A 105 -11.03 7.96 -0.75
C GLU A 105 -11.45 6.52 -1.11
N GLY A 106 -10.58 5.53 -0.88
CA GLY A 106 -10.85 4.12 -1.16
C GLY A 106 -11.79 3.43 -0.16
N GLN A 107 -12.00 4.03 1.03
CA GLN A 107 -13.01 3.58 1.99
C GLN A 107 -14.42 4.07 1.67
N GLY A 108 -14.56 5.05 0.76
CA GLY A 108 -15.85 5.43 0.20
C GLY A 108 -16.41 4.26 -0.62
N ALA A 109 -17.28 3.46 -0.02
CA ALA A 109 -18.06 2.47 -0.75
C ALA A 109 -18.77 3.16 -1.93
N PHE A 110 -18.49 2.69 -3.14
CA PHE A 110 -19.33 2.95 -4.31
C PHE A 110 -20.74 2.41 -4.02
N HIS A 111 -21.59 3.22 -3.39
CA HIS A 111 -23.03 3.00 -3.32
C HIS A 111 -23.61 3.40 -4.69
N LEU A 112 -23.37 2.57 -5.71
CA LEU A 112 -24.12 2.58 -6.96
C LEU A 112 -25.03 1.35 -6.98
N SER A 113 -25.94 1.29 -6.01
CA SER A 113 -27.10 0.40 -5.98
C SER A 113 -28.36 1.24 -5.99
#